data_AF-A0A5K0W8S3-F1
#
_entry.id   AF-A0A5K0W8S3-F1
#
_cell.length_a   1.000
_cell.length_b   1.000
_cell.length_c   1.000
_cell.angle_alpha   90.00
_cell.angle_beta   90.00
_cell.angle_gamma   90.00
#
_symmetry.space_group_name_H-M   'P 1'
#
loop_
_entity.id
_entity.type
_entity.pdbx_description
1 polymer ?
#
loop_
_entity_poly.entity_id
_entity_poly.type
_entity_poly.pdbx_seq_one_letter_code
_entity_poly.pdbx_strand_id
1 'polypeptide(L)' 'KEKEFDYVEGSRKGPEHWSELSPEWAACRGKEQSPIDLLSKRVIFLPKLGRLKRRYKPVHAVLKNRGHDIM' A
#
# COMPACT_ATOMS: atom_id res chain seq x y z
N LYS A 1 -2.25 -2.73 19.96
CA LYS A 1 -2.98 -3.29 18.80
C LYS A 1 -3.67 -2.11 18.15
N GLU A 2 -3.16 -1.60 17.04
CA GLU A 2 -3.86 -0.54 16.29
C GLU A 2 -5.20 -1.12 15.83
N LYS A 3 -6.31 -0.46 16.20
CA LYS A 3 -7.69 -0.87 15.89
C LYS A 3 -8.45 0.25 15.19
N GLU A 4 -7.73 1.22 14.64
CA GLU A 4 -8.31 2.43 14.06
C GLU A 4 -8.92 2.14 12.68
N PHE A 5 -8.33 1.21 11.94
CA PHE A 5 -8.84 0.68 10.67
C PHE A 5 -8.84 -0.86 10.65
N ASP A 6 -9.55 -1.45 9.68
CA ASP A 6 -9.52 -2.88 9.37
C ASP A 6 -9.60 -3.13 7.85
N TYR A 7 -9.53 -4.40 7.45
CA TYR A 7 -9.60 -4.85 6.06
C TYR A 7 -10.91 -5.60 5.74
N VAL A 8 -11.90 -5.51 6.62
CA VAL A 8 -13.16 -6.24 6.44
C VAL A 8 -14.05 -5.42 5.52
N GLU A 9 -14.37 -5.97 4.35
CA GLU A 9 -15.28 -5.35 3.39
C GLU A 9 -16.67 -5.13 3.99
N GLY A 10 -17.22 -3.93 3.83
CA GLY A 10 -18.49 -3.49 4.41
C GLY A 10 -18.40 -3.02 5.86
N SER A 11 -17.23 -3.10 6.50
CA SER A 11 -17.03 -2.60 7.86
C SER A 11 -17.00 -1.07 7.87
N ARG A 12 -17.51 -0.43 8.93
CA ARG A 12 -17.33 1.02 9.14
C ARG A 12 -15.86 1.45 9.25
N LYS A 13 -14.94 0.50 9.46
CA LYS A 13 -13.49 0.69 9.49
C LYS A 13 -12.78 0.05 8.29
N GLY A 14 -13.55 -0.47 7.35
CA GLY A 14 -13.06 -1.15 6.16
C GLY A 14 -12.47 -0.18 5.14
N PRO A 15 -11.77 -0.70 4.12
CA PRO A 15 -11.03 0.09 3.14
C PRO A 15 -11.85 1.18 2.45
N GLU A 16 -13.13 0.93 2.19
CA GLU A 16 -14.04 1.88 1.55
C GLU A 16 -14.32 3.13 2.40
N HIS A 17 -14.05 3.07 3.71
CA HIS A 17 -14.29 4.14 4.68
C HIS A 17 -13.02 4.76 5.27
N TRP A 18 -11.81 4.30 4.91
CA TRP A 18 -10.58 4.79 5.55
C TRP A 18 -10.39 6.31 5.48
N SER A 19 -10.82 6.95 4.39
CA SER A 19 -10.73 8.41 4.24
C SER A 19 -11.61 9.21 5.21
N GLU A 20 -12.61 8.56 5.80
CA GLU A 20 -13.59 9.18 6.71
C GLU A 20 -13.21 8.98 8.18
N LEU A 21 -12.26 8.09 8.48
CA LEU A 21 -11.85 7.78 9.84
C LEU A 21 -11.06 8.91 10.51
N SER A 22 -10.27 9.66 9.72
CA SER A 22 -9.49 10.81 10.20
C SER A 22 -9.18 11.79 9.07
N PRO A 23 -9.11 13.11 9.33
CA PRO A 23 -8.73 14.11 8.31
C PRO A 23 -7.38 13.84 7.64
N GLU A 24 -6.42 13.27 8.37
CA GLU A 24 -5.08 12.94 7.87
C GLU A 24 -5.11 11.81 6.84
N TRP A 25 -6.18 11.02 6.77
CA TRP A 25 -6.33 9.87 5.88
C TRP A 25 -7.19 10.17 4.64
N ALA A 26 -7.57 11.44 4.42
CA ALA A 26 -8.39 11.86 3.29
C ALA A 26 -7.83 11.39 1.93
N ALA A 27 -6.50 11.21 1.82
CA ALA A 27 -5.83 10.70 0.64
C ALA A 27 -6.29 9.29 0.21
N CYS A 28 -6.84 8.46 1.11
CA CYS A 28 -7.34 7.12 0.78
C CYS A 28 -8.48 7.12 -0.27
N ARG A 29 -9.13 8.26 -0.50
CA ARG A 29 -10.14 8.48 -1.56
C ARG A 29 -9.58 9.26 -2.77
N GLY A 30 -8.26 9.30 -2.93
CA GLY A 30 -7.58 9.98 -4.03
C GLY A 30 -7.78 9.32 -5.40
N LYS A 31 -7.27 9.95 -6.46
CA LYS A 31 -7.37 9.45 -7.86
C LYS A 31 -6.21 8.57 -8.31
N GLU A 32 -5.10 8.59 -7.57
CA GLU A 32 -3.87 7.85 -7.87
C GLU A 32 -3.52 6.89 -6.72
N GLN A 33 -4.51 6.11 -6.28
CA GLN A 33 -4.34 5.13 -5.19
C GLN A 33 -3.81 3.79 -5.71
N SER A 34 -3.28 2.98 -4.79
CA SER A 34 -2.82 1.60 -5.02
C SER A 34 -3.59 0.63 -4.11
N PRO A 35 -3.69 -0.67 -4.46
CA PRO A 35 -3.13 -1.33 -5.65
C PRO A 35 -3.90 -0.98 -6.94
N ILE A 36 -3.28 -1.26 -8.08
CA ILE A 36 -3.89 -1.11 -9.41
C ILE A 36 -3.82 -2.43 -10.18
N ASP A 37 -4.72 -2.57 -11.16
CA ASP A 37 -4.78 -3.71 -12.04
C ASP A 37 -3.72 -3.61 -13.17
N LEU A 38 -2.70 -4.47 -13.10
CA LEU A 38 -1.59 -4.53 -14.04
C LEU A 38 -1.93 -5.46 -15.22
N LEU A 39 -2.54 -4.89 -16.27
CA LEU A 39 -2.83 -5.63 -17.51
C LEU A 39 -1.78 -5.34 -18.59
N SER A 40 -1.15 -6.39 -19.12
CA SER A 40 -0.11 -6.28 -20.16
C SER A 40 -0.57 -5.49 -21.40
N LYS A 41 -1.87 -5.54 -21.75
CA LYS A 41 -2.45 -4.79 -22.87
C LYS A 41 -2.48 -3.27 -22.67
N ARG A 42 -2.36 -2.78 -21.44
CA ARG A 42 -2.40 -1.34 -21.08
C ARG A 42 -1.04 -0.76 -20.73
N VAL A 43 0.02 -1.57 -20.70
CA VAL A 43 1.35 -1.08 -20.34
C VAL A 43 2.00 -0.34 -21.49
N ILE A 44 2.76 0.71 -21.19
CA ILE A 44 3.64 1.36 -22.15
C ILE A 44 5.02 0.74 -21.99
N PHE A 45 5.51 0.06 -23.04
CA PHE A 45 6.82 -0.58 -23.01
C PHE A 45 7.93 0.46 -23.22
N LEU A 46 8.76 0.67 -22.19
CA LEU A 46 9.84 1.66 -22.19
C LEU A 46 11.19 0.98 -21.94
N PRO A 47 11.84 0.38 -22.97
CA PRO A 47 13.09 -0.35 -22.79
C PRO A 47 14.24 0.53 -22.28
N LYS A 48 14.15 1.85 -22.48
CA LYS A 48 15.10 2.85 -21.99
C LYS A 48 15.16 2.95 -20.46
N LEU A 49 14.14 2.46 -19.74
CA LEU A 49 14.18 2.39 -18.26
C LEU A 49 15.29 1.45 -17.76
N GLY A 50 15.71 0.49 -18.59
CA GLY A 50 16.79 -0.44 -18.26
C GLY A 50 16.46 -1.35 -17.06
N ARG A 51 17.50 -1.97 -16.50
CA ARG A 51 17.37 -2.83 -15.31
C ARG A 51 17.40 -1.99 -14.04
N LEU A 52 16.53 -2.31 -13.08
CA LEU A 52 16.56 -1.70 -11.74
C LEU A 52 17.90 -1.99 -11.05
N LYS A 53 18.68 -0.92 -10.81
CA LYS A 53 19.96 -0.99 -10.10
C LYS A 53 19.72 -1.02 -8.60
N ARG A 54 20.21 -2.06 -7.92
CA ARG A 54 20.05 -2.28 -6.47
C ARG A 54 21.41 -2.51 -5.82
N ARG A 55 21.62 -1.97 -4.62
CA ARG A 55 22.85 -2.13 -3.82
C ARG A 55 22.51 -2.32 -2.34
N TYR A 56 21.63 -3.27 -2.05
CA TYR A 56 21.27 -3.60 -0.67
C TYR A 56 22.45 -4.20 0.09
N LYS A 57 22.54 -3.91 1.38
CA LYS A 57 23.58 -4.45 2.28
C LYS A 57 22.90 -5.09 3.49
N PRO A 58 23.46 -6.17 4.06
CA PRO A 58 22.99 -6.70 5.32
C PRO A 58 23.07 -5.64 6.43
N VAL A 59 22.08 -5.66 7.31
CA VAL A 59 22.03 -4.82 8.51
C VAL A 59 21.26 -5.58 9.59
N HIS A 60 21.52 -5.28 10.85
CA HIS A 60 20.67 -5.76 11.94
C HIS A 60 19.25 -5.23 11.75
N ALA A 61 18.26 -6.10 11.86
CA ALA A 61 16.85 -5.77 11.69
C ALA A 61 16.01 -6.39 12.81
N VAL A 62 14.90 -5.74 13.14
CA VAL A 62 13.95 -6.18 14.16
C VAL A 62 12.65 -6.52 13.46
N LEU A 63 12.21 -7.78 13.60
CA LEU A 63 10.92 -8.23 13.11
C LEU A 63 9.80 -7.69 14.02
N LYS A 64 8.78 -7.07 13.42
CA LYS A 64 7.66 -6.50 14.16
C LYS A 64 6.32 -6.92 13.57
N ASN A 65 5.46 -7.48 14.41
CA ASN A 65 4.04 -7.64 14.12
C ASN A 65 3.29 -6.39 14.57
N ARG A 66 2.67 -5.66 13.63
CA ARG A 66 1.90 -4.44 13.93
C ARG A 66 0.41 -4.69 14.12
N GLY A 67 -0.05 -5.92 13.87
CA GLY A 67 -1.44 -6.36 13.99
C GLY A 67 -2.21 -6.36 12.67
N HIS A 68 -1.73 -5.64 11.66
CA HIS A 68 -2.25 -5.63 10.30
C HIS A 68 -1.22 -6.08 9.25
N ASP A 69 0.06 -6.12 9.61
CA ASP A 69 1.15 -6.67 8.80
C ASP A 69 2.35 -7.15 9.66
N ILE A 70 3.33 -7.75 8.99
CA ILE A 70 4.63 -8.16 9.54
C ILE A 70 5.71 -7.42 8.76
N MET A 71 6.59 -6.71 9.46
CA MET A 71 7.71 -5.94 8.87
C MET A 71 9.05 -6.33 9.47
#